data_AF-I1T7L1-F1
#
_entry.id   AF-I1T7L1-F1
#
_cell.length_a   1.000
_cell.length_b   1.000
_cell.length_c   1.000
_cell.angle_alpha   90.00
_cell.angle_beta   90.00
_cell.angle_gamma   90.00
#
_symmetry.space_group_name_H-M   'P 1'
#
loop_
_entity.id
_entity.type
_entity.pdbx_description
1 polymer ?
#
loop_
_entity_poly.entity_id
_entity_poly.type
_entity_poly.pdbx_seq_one_letter_code
_entity_poly.pdbx_strand_id
1 'polypeptide(L)'
;ARTSPNACIGIITNPVNTMVPIAAEVLKKAGVYNPNKLFGVTTLDIIRSNTFVGELKHLDPATLDIPVIGGHSGVTILPLL
;
A
#
# COMPACT_ATOMS: atom_id res chain seq x y z
N ALA A 1 13.88 7.23 -11.59
CA ALA A 1 14.18 8.68 -11.71
C ALA A 1 14.75 9.05 -13.08
N ARG A 2 15.90 8.51 -13.51
CA ARG A 2 16.55 8.92 -14.78
C ARG A 2 15.88 8.39 -16.05
N THR A 3 15.54 7.11 -16.09
CA THR A 3 15.07 6.44 -17.32
C THR A 3 13.57 6.65 -17.57
N SER A 4 12.74 6.50 -16.54
CA SER A 4 11.28 6.57 -16.64
C SER A 4 10.70 7.50 -15.57
N PRO A 5 10.97 8.81 -15.62
CA PRO A 5 10.53 9.77 -14.59
C PRO A 5 9.00 9.88 -14.46
N ASN A 6 8.27 9.52 -15.53
CA ASN A 6 6.81 9.62 -15.58
C ASN A 6 6.07 8.31 -15.25
N ALA A 7 6.78 7.25 -14.88
CA ALA A 7 6.15 5.98 -14.52
C ALA A 7 5.36 6.06 -13.20
N CYS A 8 4.35 5.21 -13.06
CA CYS A 8 3.73 4.91 -11.77
C CYS A 8 4.66 3.97 -10.98
N ILE A 9 4.96 4.32 -9.73
CA ILE A 9 5.94 3.63 -8.88
C ILE A 9 5.19 3.04 -7.68
N GLY A 10 5.08 1.71 -7.67
CA GLY A 10 4.58 0.93 -6.54
C GLY A 10 5.73 0.39 -5.70
N ILE A 11 5.76 0.72 -4.41
CA ILE A 11 6.76 0.23 -3.46
C ILE A 11 6.20 -0.98 -2.71
N ILE A 12 6.82 -2.15 -2.93
CA ILE A 12 6.52 -3.40 -2.21
C ILE A 12 7.58 -3.68 -1.13
N THR A 13 8.80 -3.16 -1.31
CA THR A 13 9.91 -3.39 -0.39
C THR A 13 9.54 -2.96 1.02
N ASN A 14 9.66 -3.90 1.97
CA ASN A 14 9.45 -3.64 3.37
C ASN A 14 10.64 -2.91 4.01
N PRO A 15 10.39 -2.06 5.01
CA PRO A 15 9.07 -1.65 5.52
C PRO A 15 8.45 -0.55 4.65
N VAL A 16 7.26 -0.79 4.08
CA VAL A 16 6.61 0.15 3.12
C VAL A 16 6.42 1.55 3.74
N ASN A 17 6.08 1.61 5.03
CA ASN A 17 5.90 2.85 5.79
C ASN A 17 7.13 3.77 5.74
N THR A 18 8.33 3.21 5.60
CA THR A 18 9.59 3.95 5.53
C THR A 18 10.10 4.07 4.09
N MET A 19 9.91 3.02 3.28
CA MET A 19 10.42 2.99 1.91
C MET A 19 9.71 3.98 0.98
N VAL A 20 8.41 4.24 1.17
CA VAL A 20 7.67 5.23 0.37
C VAL A 20 8.21 6.66 0.63
N PRO A 21 8.34 7.14 1.88
CA PRO A 21 9.00 8.42 2.16
C PRO A 21 10.43 8.52 1.60
N ILE A 22 11.23 7.46 1.73
CA ILE A 22 12.60 7.44 1.15
C ILE A 22 12.55 7.62 -0.37
N ALA A 23 11.68 6.88 -1.06
CA ALA A 23 11.51 7.00 -2.51
C ALA A 23 11.05 8.41 -2.90
N ALA A 24 10.14 9.02 -2.13
CA ALA A 24 9.69 10.39 -2.35
C ALA A 24 10.87 11.38 -2.30
N GLU A 25 11.74 11.28 -1.29
CA GLU A 25 12.91 12.16 -1.16
C GLU A 25 13.94 11.95 -2.29
N VAL A 26 14.14 10.72 -2.75
CA VAL A 26 14.99 10.43 -3.92
C VAL A 26 14.42 11.08 -5.18
N LEU A 27 13.10 10.99 -5.40
CA LEU A 27 12.43 11.62 -6.54
C LEU A 27 12.44 13.15 -6.47
N LYS A 28 12.28 13.73 -5.27
CA LYS A 28 12.37 15.18 -5.03
C LYS A 28 13.77 15.70 -5.32
N LYS A 29 14.82 15.02 -4.83
CA LYS A 29 16.22 15.35 -5.14
C LYS A 29 16.53 15.27 -6.64
N ALA A 30 15.83 14.39 -7.36
CA ALA A 30 15.94 14.28 -8.81
C ALA A 30 15.04 15.26 -9.59
N GLY A 31 14.21 16.07 -8.91
CA GLY A 31 13.32 17.06 -9.54
C GLY A 31 12.12 16.47 -10.29
N VAL A 32 11.78 15.19 -10.06
CA VAL A 32 10.75 14.46 -10.83
C VAL A 32 9.64 13.87 -9.94
N TYR A 33 9.52 14.34 -8.70
CA TYR A 33 8.51 13.84 -7.77
C TYR A 33 7.10 14.24 -8.21
N ASN A 34 6.23 13.24 -8.34
CA ASN A 34 4.79 13.42 -8.50
C ASN A 34 4.06 12.59 -7.44
N PRO A 35 3.37 13.22 -6.47
CA PRO A 35 2.69 12.51 -5.39
C PRO A 35 1.57 11.58 -5.88
N ASN A 36 0.99 11.84 -7.05
CA ASN A 36 -0.06 11.00 -7.65
C ASN A 36 0.49 9.74 -8.35
N LYS A 37 1.82 9.58 -8.42
CA LYS A 37 2.48 8.46 -9.10
C LYS A 37 3.37 7.62 -8.18
N LEU A 38 3.46 7.93 -6.90
CA LEU A 38 4.19 7.14 -5.91
C LEU A 38 3.21 6.57 -4.89
N PHE A 39 3.15 5.25 -4.78
CA PHE A 39 2.27 4.57 -3.83
C PHE A 39 2.97 3.38 -3.17
N GLY A 40 2.64 3.16 -1.90
CA GLY A 40 2.99 1.93 -1.19
C GLY A 40 1.95 0.86 -1.49
N VAL A 41 2.38 -0.36 -1.78
CA VAL A 41 1.47 -1.47 -2.04
C VAL A 41 1.04 -2.07 -0.70
N THR A 42 -0.21 -1.79 -0.29
CA THR A 42 -0.81 -2.30 0.96
C THR A 42 -1.91 -3.34 0.71
N THR A 43 -2.11 -3.75 -0.54
CA THR A 43 -3.21 -4.62 -0.99
C THR A 43 -3.24 -5.97 -0.25
N LEU A 44 -2.10 -6.48 0.22
CA LEU A 44 -2.05 -7.70 1.00
C LEU A 44 -2.87 -7.62 2.29
N ASP A 45 -2.92 -6.45 2.94
CA ASP A 45 -3.68 -6.29 4.18
C ASP A 45 -5.18 -6.34 3.92
N ILE A 46 -5.64 -5.79 2.79
CA ILE A 46 -7.05 -5.90 2.33
C ILE A 46 -7.40 -7.36 2.09
N ILE A 47 -6.57 -8.08 1.33
CA ILE A 47 -6.80 -9.51 1.03
C ILE A 47 -6.86 -10.34 2.32
N ARG A 48 -5.98 -10.05 3.29
CA ARG A 48 -5.99 -10.70 4.61
C ARG A 48 -7.27 -10.38 5.39
N SER A 49 -7.68 -9.12 5.45
CA SER A 49 -8.93 -8.72 6.10
C SER A 49 -10.15 -9.40 5.50
N ASN A 50 -10.27 -9.41 4.17
CA ASN A 50 -11.34 -10.12 3.45
C ASN A 50 -11.32 -11.62 3.77
N THR A 51 -10.15 -12.23 3.81
CA THR A 51 -10.00 -13.66 4.12
C THR A 51 -10.47 -13.97 5.55
N PHE A 52 -9.97 -13.24 6.54
CA PHE A 52 -10.28 -13.51 7.94
C PHE A 52 -11.75 -13.21 8.29
N VAL A 53 -12.32 -12.15 7.74
CA VAL A 53 -13.74 -11.84 7.96
C VAL A 53 -14.64 -12.78 7.19
N GLY A 54 -14.28 -13.16 5.96
CA GLY A 54 -14.99 -14.17 5.18
C GLY A 54 -15.06 -15.50 5.91
N GLU A 55 -13.93 -15.97 6.45
CA GLU A 55 -13.87 -17.18 7.27
C GLU A 55 -14.76 -17.07 8.52
N LEU A 56 -14.65 -15.96 9.27
CA LEU A 56 -15.44 -15.72 10.49
C LEU A 56 -16.95 -15.62 10.24
N LYS A 57 -17.36 -15.11 9.08
CA LYS A 57 -18.77 -14.89 8.71
C LYS A 57 -19.34 -15.96 7.78
N HIS A 58 -18.53 -16.96 7.40
CA HIS A 58 -18.89 -17.97 6.40
C HIS A 58 -19.32 -17.37 5.06
N LEU A 59 -18.63 -16.31 4.62
CA LEU A 59 -18.82 -15.63 3.34
C LEU A 59 -17.63 -15.91 2.42
N ASP A 60 -17.86 -15.87 1.10
CA ASP A 60 -16.77 -15.95 0.12
C ASP A 60 -15.89 -14.69 0.22
N PRO A 61 -14.59 -14.79 0.56
CA PRO A 61 -13.68 -13.64 0.65
C PRO A 61 -13.60 -12.81 -0.64
N ALA A 62 -13.85 -13.41 -1.81
CA ALA A 62 -13.84 -12.70 -3.09
C ALA A 62 -15.03 -11.73 -3.25
N THR A 63 -16.07 -11.88 -2.43
CA THR A 63 -17.26 -11.01 -2.42
C THR A 63 -17.17 -9.88 -1.40
N LEU A 64 -16.13 -9.89 -0.56
CA LEU A 64 -15.90 -8.89 0.47
C LEU A 64 -14.97 -7.78 -0.03
N ASP A 65 -15.25 -6.56 0.41
CA ASP A 65 -14.37 -5.39 0.22
C ASP A 65 -14.27 -4.64 1.55
N ILE A 66 -13.29 -5.03 2.36
CA ILE A 66 -13.03 -4.41 3.67
C ILE A 66 -11.93 -3.37 3.50
N PRO A 67 -12.25 -2.07 3.68
CA PRO A 67 -11.24 -1.04 3.58
C PRO A 67 -10.20 -1.20 4.69
N VAL A 68 -8.92 -1.14 4.31
CA VAL A 68 -7.80 -1.11 5.26
C VAL A 68 -7.03 0.19 5.06
N ILE A 69 -6.88 0.96 6.14
CA ILE A 69 -6.23 2.28 6.12
C ILE A 69 -5.02 2.32 7.07
N GLY A 70 -4.30 3.44 7.04
CA GLY A 70 -3.11 3.66 7.87
C GLY A 70 -1.82 3.32 7.13
N GLY A 71 -1.05 2.35 7.65
CA GLY A 71 0.20 1.88 7.08
C GLY A 71 0.22 0.36 6.88
N HIS A 72 1.39 -0.17 6.53
CA HIS A 72 1.67 -1.59 6.27
C HIS A 72 2.66 -2.16 7.30
N SER A 73 2.51 -1.80 8.58
CA SER A 73 3.38 -2.34 9.64
C SER A 73 2.63 -2.44 10.97
N GLY A 74 2.39 -3.67 11.43
CA GLY A 74 1.81 -3.97 12.74
C GLY A 74 0.60 -3.10 13.07
N VAL A 75 0.70 -2.31 14.14
CA VAL A 75 -0.36 -1.44 14.67
C VAL A 75 -0.79 -0.30 13.75
N THR A 76 -0.06 -0.03 12.66
CA THR A 76 -0.46 0.98 11.68
C THR A 76 -1.50 0.45 10.70
N ILE A 77 -1.72 -0.86 10.63
CA ILE A 77 -2.71 -1.50 9.76
C ILE A 77 -4.07 -1.43 10.46
N LEU A 78 -5.05 -0.72 9.88
CA LEU A 78 -6.37 -0.53 10.47
C LEU A 78 -7.49 -0.96 9.50
N PRO A 79 -8.06 -2.16 9.67
CA PRO A 79 -9.27 -2.60 8.98
C PRO A 79 -10.50 -1.83 9.48
N LEU A 80 -11.38 -1.40 8.56
CA LEU A 80 -12.66 -0.75 8.85
C LEU A 80 -13.79 -1.78 8.73
N LEU A 81 -14.16 -2.39 9.86
CA LEU A 81 -15.16 -3.47 9.96
C LEU A 81 -16.59 -2.96 10.14
#